data_AF-A0A645GVQ6-F1
#
_entry.id   AF-A0A645GVQ6-F1
#
_cell.length_a   1.000
_cell.length_b   1.000
_cell.length_c   1.000
_cell.angle_alpha   90.00
_cell.angle_beta   90.00
_cell.angle_gamma   90.00
#
_symmetry.space_group_name_H-M   'P 1'
#
loop_
_entity.id
_entity.type
_entity.pdbx_description
1 polymer ?
#
loop_
_entity_poly.entity_id
_entity_poly.type
_entity_poly.pdbx_seq_one_letter_code
_entity_poly.pdbx_strand_id
1 'polypeptide(L)'
;MIVASGDINIDAGVTQFDGILVGNNINIGGTSADQLVINGSLYGTNLVNITRSYTDKLDNNESPAVVINFRPDFIFNMPSSMAKSVIDWKWGN
;
A
#
# COMPACT_ATOMS: atom_id res chain seq x y z
N MET A 1 8.17 0.99 -9.22
CA MET A 1 6.75 0.62 -9.25
C MET A 1 6.67 -0.89 -9.27
N ILE A 2 5.86 -1.47 -8.38
CA ILE A 2 5.58 -2.92 -8.36
C ILE A 2 4.09 -3.08 -8.66
N VAL A 3 3.77 -3.91 -9.65
CA VAL A 3 2.41 -4.27 -10.02
C VAL A 3 2.26 -5.76 -9.87
N ALA A 4 1.36 -6.19 -8.99
CA ALA A 4 0.99 -7.58 -8.81
C ALA A 4 -0.46 -7.78 -9.23
N SER A 5 -0.75 -8.86 -9.97
CA SER A 5 -2.13 -9.27 -10.25
C SER A 5 -2.84 -9.81 -9.02
N GLY A 6 -2.09 -10.22 -7.99
CA GLY A 6 -2.57 -10.70 -6.72
C GLY A 6 -2.23 -9.74 -5.58
N ASP A 7 -2.14 -10.29 -4.38
CA ASP A 7 -1.93 -9.51 -3.16
C ASP A 7 -0.44 -9.18 -2.95
N ILE A 8 -0.18 -8.03 -2.33
CA ILE A 8 1.15 -7.60 -1.89
C ILE A 8 1.17 -7.65 -0.37
N ASN A 9 2.11 -8.43 0.19
CA ASN A 9 2.31 -8.53 1.63
C ASN A 9 3.63 -7.82 2.00
N ILE A 10 3.56 -6.86 2.92
CA ILE A 10 4.75 -6.22 3.51
C ILE A 10 4.95 -6.83 4.89
N ASP A 11 6.00 -7.65 5.02
CA ASP A 11 6.28 -8.41 6.24
C ASP A 11 6.81 -7.53 7.40
N ALA A 12 6.73 -8.09 8.61
CA ALA A 12 7.22 -7.50 9.85
C ALA A 12 8.69 -7.02 9.78
N GLY A 13 9.54 -7.72 9.01
CA GLY A 13 10.96 -7.38 8.87
C GLY A 13 11.24 -6.16 7.99
N VAL A 14 10.26 -5.64 7.24
CA VAL A 14 10.46 -4.47 6.39
C VAL A 14 10.33 -3.20 7.22
N THR A 15 11.33 -2.32 7.11
CA THR A 15 11.39 -1.04 7.81
C THR A 15 11.26 0.16 6.87
N GLN A 16 11.53 -0.03 5.58
CA GLN A 16 11.39 1.02 4.57
C GLN A 16 10.92 0.46 3.22
N PHE A 17 10.03 1.19 2.56
CA PHE A 17 9.68 0.98 1.16
C PHE A 17 9.55 2.31 0.43
N ASP A 18 10.21 2.43 -0.73
CA ASP A 18 10.16 3.62 -1.59
C ASP A 18 9.58 3.27 -2.97
N GLY A 19 8.49 3.90 -3.35
CA GLY A 19 7.89 3.73 -4.68
C GLY A 19 6.38 3.59 -4.72
N ILE A 20 5.87 3.03 -5.82
CA ILE A 20 4.44 2.77 -6.02
C ILE A 20 4.16 1.27 -5.92
N LEU A 21 3.18 0.89 -5.09
CA LEU A 21 2.62 -0.46 -5.03
C LEU A 21 1.22 -0.48 -5.64
N VAL A 22 1.00 -1.39 -6.58
CA VAL A 22 -0.32 -1.66 -7.17
C VAL A 22 -0.58 -3.16 -7.04
N GLY A 23 -1.61 -3.53 -6.29
CA GLY A 23 -1.98 -4.92 -6.07
C GLY A 23 -3.49 -5.09 -5.88
N ASN A 24 -3.95 -6.34 -5.76
CA ASN A 24 -5.35 -6.60 -5.45
C ASN A 24 -5.68 -6.19 -4.00
N ASN A 25 -5.04 -6.85 -3.04
CA ASN A 25 -4.93 -6.38 -1.66
C ASN A 25 -3.49 -5.93 -1.37
N ILE A 26 -3.33 -4.91 -0.53
CA ILE A 26 -2.04 -4.53 0.06
C ILE A 26 -2.15 -4.77 1.56
N ASN A 27 -1.44 -5.78 2.07
CA ASN A 27 -1.46 -6.16 3.48
C ASN A 27 -0.16 -5.74 4.17
N ILE A 28 -0.29 -4.89 5.18
CA ILE A 28 0.81 -4.41 6.01
C ILE A 28 0.53 -4.90 7.43
N GLY A 29 1.14 -6.01 7.82
CA GLY A 29 0.79 -6.73 9.04
C GLY A 29 2.00 -7.21 9.84
N GLY A 30 1.71 -7.84 10.98
CA GLY A 30 2.71 -8.38 11.89
C GLY A 30 3.17 -7.39 12.98
N THR A 31 4.05 -7.87 13.85
CA THR A 31 4.64 -7.11 14.96
C THR A 31 6.11 -6.85 14.69
N SER A 32 6.60 -5.66 15.00
CA SER A 32 8.02 -5.32 14.84
C SER A 32 8.51 -4.34 15.90
N ALA A 33 9.80 -4.39 16.24
CA ALA A 33 10.41 -3.36 17.07
C ALA A 33 10.60 -2.04 16.30
N ASP A 34 10.64 -2.11 14.97
CA ASP A 34 10.98 -0.99 14.09
C ASP A 34 9.75 -0.44 13.36
N GLN A 35 9.73 0.89 13.23
CA GLN A 35 8.75 1.61 12.41
C GLN A 35 8.92 1.23 10.94
N LEU A 36 7.81 1.01 10.23
CA LEU A 36 7.80 0.94 8.78
C LEU A 36 7.55 2.34 8.20
N VAL A 37 8.45 2.81 7.33
CA VAL A 37 8.29 4.04 6.56
C VAL A 37 8.07 3.74 5.09
N ILE A 38 6.94 4.20 4.55
CA ILE A 38 6.59 4.07 3.13
C ILE A 38 6.67 5.45 2.50
N ASN A 39 7.62 5.68 1.59
CA ASN A 39 7.68 6.90 0.78
C ASN A 39 7.13 6.59 -0.61
N GLY A 40 5.84 6.85 -0.82
CA GLY A 40 5.18 6.23 -1.96
C GLY A 40 3.71 6.47 -2.13
N SER A 41 3.15 5.71 -3.06
CA SER A 41 1.70 5.59 -3.28
C SER A 41 1.30 4.12 -3.22
N LEU A 42 0.23 3.82 -2.49
CA LEU A 42 -0.34 2.49 -2.35
C LEU A 42 -1.69 2.43 -3.06
N TYR A 43 -1.85 1.48 -3.98
CA TYR A 43 -3.10 1.28 -4.71
C TYR A 43 -3.54 -0.19 -4.62
N GLY A 44 -4.45 -0.47 -3.70
CA GLY A 44 -5.17 -1.73 -3.63
C GLY A 44 -6.44 -1.64 -4.47
N THR A 45 -6.62 -2.51 -5.47
CA THR A 45 -7.87 -2.52 -6.26
C THR A 45 -9.07 -3.00 -5.46
N ASN A 46 -8.84 -3.72 -4.36
CA ASN A 46 -9.85 -4.15 -3.40
C ASN A 46 -9.64 -3.53 -2.02
N LEU A 47 -8.47 -3.74 -1.40
CA LEU A 47 -8.21 -3.29 -0.03
C LEU A 47 -6.76 -2.88 0.21
N VAL A 48 -6.55 -1.84 1.03
CA VAL A 48 -5.28 -1.57 1.70
C VAL A 48 -5.50 -1.82 3.20
N ASN A 49 -4.92 -2.89 3.72
CA ASN A 49 -5.10 -3.36 5.10
C ASN A 49 -3.84 -3.08 5.92
N ILE A 50 -3.95 -2.17 6.91
CA ILE A 50 -2.85 -1.78 7.79
C ILE A 50 -3.17 -2.25 9.20
N THR A 51 -2.52 -3.34 9.61
CA THR A 51 -2.70 -3.98 10.92
C THR A 51 -1.39 -4.13 11.69
N ARG A 52 -0.27 -3.64 11.12
CA ARG A 52 1.04 -3.70 11.76
C ARG A 52 1.05 -2.94 13.09
N SER A 53 1.63 -3.55 14.11
CA SER A 53 1.84 -2.96 15.42
C SER A 53 3.30 -3.09 15.87
N TYR A 54 3.65 -2.38 16.94
CA TYR A 54 4.93 -2.64 17.60
C TYR A 54 4.91 -3.97 18.34
N THR A 55 6.08 -4.55 18.57
CA THR A 55 6.26 -5.61 19.57
C THR A 55 5.83 -5.07 20.94
N ASP A 56 5.10 -5.89 21.71
CA ASP A 56 4.61 -5.51 23.03
C ASP A 56 5.75 -5.01 23.93
N LYS A 57 5.51 -3.87 24.59
CA LYS A 57 6.45 -3.25 25.51
C LYS A 57 5.68 -2.52 26.62
N LEU A 58 6.35 -2.30 27.76
CA LEU A 58 5.75 -1.71 28.96
C LEU A 58 5.39 -0.23 28.78
N ASP A 59 6.18 0.48 27.96
CA ASP A 59 5.98 1.90 27.70
C ASP A 59 5.05 2.12 26.50
N ASN A 60 4.31 3.23 26.52
CA ASN A 60 3.52 3.63 25.37
C ASN A 60 4.41 3.91 24.16
N ASN A 61 3.88 3.65 22.96
CA ASN A 61 4.55 4.04 21.73
C ASN A 61 4.46 5.56 21.53
N GLU A 62 5.60 6.22 21.35
CA GLU A 62 5.66 7.66 21.04
C GLU A 62 5.50 7.95 19.55
N SER A 63 5.70 6.94 18.70
CA SER A 63 5.58 7.00 17.25
C SER A 63 4.62 5.93 16.72
N PRO A 64 4.02 6.10 15.53
CA PRO A 64 3.15 5.10 14.92
C PRO A 64 3.94 3.94 14.30
N ALA A 65 3.39 2.73 14.29
CA ALA A 65 4.06 1.54 13.72
C ALA A 65 4.27 1.61 12.20
N VAL A 66 3.46 2.42 11.51
CA VAL A 66 3.53 2.65 10.05
C VAL A 66 3.40 4.14 9.79
N VAL A 67 4.29 4.67 8.94
CA VAL A 67 4.23 6.04 8.40
C VAL A 67 4.16 5.94 6.88
N ILE A 68 3.18 6.62 6.28
CA ILE A 68 3.07 6.73 4.82
C ILE A 68 3.30 8.19 4.45
N ASN A 69 4.45 8.46 3.86
CA ASN A 69 4.77 9.72 3.22
C ASN A 69 4.28 9.64 1.77
N PHE A 70 3.10 10.20 1.50
CA PHE A 70 2.50 10.16 0.17
C PHE A 70 3.37 10.92 -0.83
N ARG A 71 3.78 10.22 -1.90
CA ARG A 71 4.68 10.74 -2.95
C ARG A 71 3.99 10.65 -4.32
N PRO A 72 3.29 11.72 -4.77
CA PRO A 72 2.65 11.77 -6.08
C PRO A 72 3.61 12.18 -7.21
N ASP A 73 4.85 12.53 -6.89
CA ASP A 73 5.90 12.99 -7.80
C ASP A 73 6.46 11.89 -8.72
N PHE A 74 6.04 10.65 -8.52
CA PHE A 74 6.34 9.57 -9.46
C PHE A 74 5.55 9.76 -10.76
N ILE A 75 6.19 10.43 -11.73
CA ILE A 75 5.71 10.52 -13.11
C ILE A 75 6.02 9.18 -13.81
N PHE A 76 4.99 8.43 -14.20
CA PHE A 76 5.15 7.21 -14.99
C PHE A 76 4.31 7.30 -16.27
N ASN A 77 4.85 6.75 -17.36
CA ASN A 77 4.10 6.61 -18.61
C ASN A 77 3.23 5.36 -18.52
N MET A 78 1.92 5.54 -18.33
CA MET A 78 0.99 4.41 -18.24
C MET A 78 0.82 3.76 -19.63
N PRO A 79 1.07 2.45 -19.78
CA PRO A 79 0.77 1.74 -21.02
C PRO A 79 -0.71 1.89 -21.39
N SER A 80 -1.00 2.12 -22.67
CA SER A 80 -2.38 2.32 -23.15
C SER A 80 -3.30 1.13 -22.84
N SER A 81 -2.75 -0.08 -22.69
CA SER A 81 -3.49 -1.28 -22.28
C SER A 81 -4.02 -1.23 -20.85
N MET A 82 -3.46 -0.38 -19.99
CA MET A 82 -3.92 -0.17 -18.60
C MET A 82 -4.98 0.94 -18.50
N ALA A 83 -5.15 1.76 -19.55
CA ALA A 83 -6.18 2.79 -19.62
C ALA A 83 -7.54 2.16 -19.96
N LYS A 84 -8.21 1.54 -18.98
CA LYS A 84 -9.59 1.07 -19.18
C LYS A 84 -10.58 2.21 -18.96
N SER A 85 -11.21 2.68 -20.03
CA SER A 85 -12.41 3.51 -19.93
C SER A 85 -13.60 2.59 -19.63
N VAL A 86 -14.11 2.63 -18.39
CA VAL A 86 -15.38 1.96 -18.05
C VAL A 86 -16.49 2.97 -18.26
N ILE A 87 -17.16 2.89 -19.42
CA ILE A 87 -18.39 3.64 -19.67
C ILE A 87 -19.53 2.63 -19.55
N ASP A 88 -20.16 2.58 -18.39
CA ASP A 88 -21.31 1.71 -18.16
C ASP A 88 -22.60 2.47 -18.49
N TRP A 89 -23.16 2.24 -19.68
CA TRP A 89 -24.41 2.85 -20.11
C TRP A 89 -25.58 2.03 -19.54
N LYS A 90 -26.28 2.57 -18.54
CA LYS A 90 -27.56 1.98 -18.09
C LYS A 90 -28.66 2.30 -19.10
N TRP A 91 -29.15 1.27 -19.79
CA TRP A 91 -30.43 1.34 -20.49
C TRP A 91 -31.54 1.06 -19.48
N GLY A 92 -32.44 2.03 -19.29
CA GLY A 92 -33.66 1.81 -18.51
C GLY A 92 -34.62 0.91 -19.29
N ASN A 93 -35.02 -0.20 -18.68
CA ASN A 93 -36.22 -0.96 -19.05
C ASN A 93 -37.30 -0.68 -18.01
#